data_AF-A0A2I0XJJ0-F1
#
_entry.id   AF-A0A2I0XJJ0-F1
#
_cell.length_a   1.000
_cell.length_b   1.000
_cell.length_c   1.000
_cell.angle_alpha   90.00
_cell.angle_beta   90.00
_cell.angle_gamma   90.00
#
_symmetry.space_group_name_H-M   'P 1'
#
loop_
_entity.id
_entity.type
_entity.pdbx_description
1 polymer ?
#
loop_
_entity_poly.entity_id
_entity_poly.type
_entity_poly.pdbx_seq_one_letter_code
_entity_poly.pdbx_strand_id
1 'polypeptide(L)'
;MQAEILKNALDEHNLELRVKAANEAEAACQQRLSAAEAEIAELQEKLDASERDLLELTEAIRIKDAEAEAYISEIELVSDSVKMKQTYSSLLAEKQAKAKQLQQVNSSLESQKAKIAHVEEQMKSYLAQAAKTSVENRHIAINLDKAKLELGDSEKELKWLKSAVDITEKEHQRNQERILDLKTELEKESNERKKLEEEYEDLKKEVMELSPERQELAIQKLEEEIKECKAILKCGVCFDRPKEVVITKCFHLFCNPCIQRNLEIRHRKCPGCGTPFGQNDVREVNI
;
A
#
# COMPACT_ATOMS: atom_id res chain seq x y z
N MET A 1 -120.27 156.47 -46.48
CA MET A 1 -119.15 157.31 -46.02
C MET A 1 -118.77 157.07 -44.54
N GLN A 2 -119.70 156.97 -43.57
CA GLN A 2 -119.36 156.61 -42.17
C GLN A 2 -119.05 155.12 -41.94
N ALA A 3 -119.73 154.19 -42.62
CA ALA A 3 -119.53 152.75 -42.44
C ALA A 3 -118.15 152.25 -42.90
N GLU A 4 -117.52 152.94 -43.85
CA GLU A 4 -116.22 152.57 -44.44
C GLU A 4 -115.05 153.01 -43.55
N ILE A 5 -115.21 154.13 -42.83
CA ILE A 5 -114.25 154.62 -41.83
C ILE A 5 -114.26 153.71 -40.59
N LEU A 6 -115.45 153.30 -40.12
CA LEU A 6 -115.58 152.36 -38.99
C LEU A 6 -115.05 150.96 -39.32
N LYS A 7 -115.24 150.50 -40.56
CA LYS A 7 -114.66 149.24 -41.03
C LYS A 7 -113.13 149.31 -41.08
N ASN A 8 -112.56 150.38 -41.62
CA ASN A 8 -111.11 150.57 -41.63
C ASN A 8 -110.52 150.66 -40.22
N ALA A 9 -111.16 151.38 -39.29
CA ALA A 9 -110.70 151.48 -37.90
C ALA A 9 -110.80 150.14 -37.14
N LEU A 10 -111.83 149.34 -37.41
CA LEU A 10 -111.97 147.99 -36.84
C LEU A 10 -110.97 147.01 -37.44
N ASP A 11 -110.72 147.10 -38.75
CA ASP A 11 -109.72 146.29 -39.43
C ASP A 11 -108.30 146.66 -38.95
N GLU A 12 -108.03 147.93 -38.70
CA GLU A 12 -106.77 148.44 -38.11
C GLU A 12 -106.59 147.98 -36.66
N HIS A 13 -107.62 148.07 -35.82
CA HIS A 13 -107.57 147.56 -34.44
C HIS A 13 -107.42 146.02 -34.38
N ASN A 14 -108.09 145.29 -35.26
CA ASN A 14 -107.91 143.84 -35.40
C ASN A 14 -106.51 143.49 -35.89
N LEU A 15 -105.92 144.32 -36.76
CA LEU A 15 -104.53 144.19 -37.19
C LEU A 15 -103.59 144.42 -36.00
N GLU A 16 -103.80 145.47 -35.20
CA GLU A 16 -103.01 145.76 -33.99
C GLU A 16 -103.09 144.63 -32.97
N LEU A 17 -104.28 144.08 -32.69
CA LEU A 17 -104.43 142.95 -31.78
C LEU A 17 -103.73 141.70 -32.28
N ARG A 18 -103.78 141.44 -33.60
CA ARG A 18 -103.06 140.33 -34.22
C ARG A 18 -101.55 140.54 -34.19
N VAL A 19 -101.08 141.76 -34.38
CA VAL A 19 -99.65 142.13 -34.26
C VAL A 19 -99.19 142.00 -32.82
N LYS A 20 -99.98 142.45 -31.84
CA LYS A 20 -99.65 142.30 -30.42
C LYS A 20 -99.62 140.83 -30.00
N ALA A 21 -100.61 140.03 -30.39
CA ALA A 21 -100.63 138.60 -30.14
C ALA A 21 -99.47 137.87 -30.85
N ALA A 22 -99.11 138.30 -32.06
CA ALA A 22 -97.95 137.78 -32.77
C ALA A 22 -96.63 138.13 -32.05
N ASN A 23 -96.47 139.37 -31.59
CA ASN A 23 -95.30 139.83 -30.85
C ASN A 23 -95.18 139.12 -29.48
N GLU A 24 -96.29 138.89 -28.78
CA GLU A 24 -96.32 138.14 -27.52
C GLU A 24 -96.00 136.66 -27.73
N ALA A 25 -96.53 136.05 -28.80
CA ALA A 25 -96.21 134.68 -29.18
C ALA A 25 -94.75 134.52 -29.65
N GLU A 26 -94.21 135.50 -30.37
CA GLU A 26 -92.80 135.57 -30.78
C GLU A 26 -91.89 135.71 -29.57
N ALA A 27 -92.20 136.62 -28.63
CA ALA A 27 -91.45 136.77 -27.39
C ALA A 27 -91.47 135.50 -26.53
N ALA A 28 -92.63 134.83 -26.40
CA ALA A 28 -92.73 133.56 -25.71
C ALA A 28 -91.95 132.44 -26.42
N CYS A 29 -91.96 132.42 -27.76
CA CYS A 29 -91.16 131.49 -28.56
C CYS A 29 -89.65 131.75 -28.37
N GLN A 30 -89.23 133.02 -28.38
CA GLN A 30 -87.84 133.43 -28.19
C GLN A 30 -87.33 133.09 -26.79
N GLN A 31 -88.15 133.28 -25.75
CA GLN A 31 -87.80 132.89 -24.39
C GLN A 31 -87.67 131.36 -24.26
N ARG A 32 -88.58 130.59 -24.87
CA ARG A 32 -88.50 129.12 -24.90
C ARG A 32 -87.29 128.63 -25.68
N LEU A 33 -86.95 129.28 -26.79
CA LEU A 33 -85.76 128.99 -27.57
C LEU A 33 -84.50 129.22 -26.73
N SER A 34 -84.37 130.38 -26.08
CA SER A 34 -83.23 130.69 -25.22
C SER A 34 -83.09 129.72 -24.04
N ALA A 35 -84.21 129.30 -23.42
CA ALA A 35 -84.19 128.30 -22.36
C ALA A 35 -83.73 126.92 -22.86
N ALA A 36 -84.22 126.49 -24.03
CA ALA A 36 -83.80 125.24 -24.65
C ALA A 36 -82.32 125.28 -25.09
N GLU A 37 -81.84 126.41 -25.63
CA GLU A 37 -80.43 126.61 -25.98
C GLU A 37 -79.52 126.52 -24.74
N ALA A 38 -79.93 127.09 -23.61
CA ALA A 38 -79.20 126.98 -22.35
C ALA A 38 -79.17 125.54 -21.79
N GLU A 39 -80.31 124.82 -21.85
CA GLU A 39 -80.39 123.42 -21.43
C GLU A 39 -79.54 122.51 -22.32
N ILE A 40 -79.53 122.74 -23.63
CA ILE A 40 -78.65 122.03 -24.57
C ILE A 40 -77.18 122.27 -24.22
N ALA A 41 -76.78 123.52 -23.95
CA ALA A 41 -75.40 123.84 -23.57
C ALA A 41 -74.99 123.15 -22.26
N GLU A 42 -75.86 123.12 -21.26
CA GLU A 42 -75.61 122.41 -19.99
C GLU A 42 -75.49 120.89 -20.19
N LEU A 43 -76.34 120.29 -21.02
CA LEU A 43 -76.26 118.87 -21.34
C LEU A 43 -75.01 118.52 -22.15
N GLN A 44 -74.56 119.41 -23.05
CA GLN A 44 -73.31 119.25 -23.79
C GLN A 44 -72.11 119.26 -22.84
N GLU A 45 -72.05 120.21 -21.88
CA GLU A 45 -70.96 120.26 -20.91
C GLU A 45 -70.92 119.00 -20.02
N LYS A 46 -72.09 118.51 -19.59
CA LYS A 46 -72.19 117.25 -18.82
C LYS A 46 -71.80 116.03 -19.65
N LEU A 47 -72.15 116.00 -20.94
CA LEU A 47 -71.75 114.93 -21.84
C LEU A 47 -70.23 114.93 -22.01
N ASP A 48 -69.62 116.09 -22.30
CA ASP A 48 -68.17 116.24 -22.45
C ASP A 48 -67.42 115.88 -21.15
N ALA A 49 -68.00 116.18 -19.98
CA ALA A 49 -67.46 115.74 -18.69
C ALA A 49 -67.53 114.21 -18.55
N SER A 50 -68.70 113.60 -18.82
CA SER A 50 -68.88 112.15 -18.74
C SER A 50 -68.04 111.38 -19.77
N GLU A 51 -67.81 111.94 -20.96
CA GLU A 51 -66.95 111.36 -21.99
C GLU A 51 -65.48 111.35 -21.54
N ARG A 52 -65.02 112.44 -20.90
CA ARG A 52 -63.69 112.48 -20.28
C ARG A 52 -63.55 111.43 -19.17
N ASP A 53 -64.51 111.36 -18.26
CA ASP A 53 -64.51 110.36 -17.18
C ASP A 53 -64.51 108.92 -17.72
N LEU A 54 -65.27 108.67 -18.80
CA LEU A 54 -65.33 107.36 -19.44
C LEU A 54 -63.99 106.98 -20.07
N LEU A 55 -63.29 107.92 -20.71
CA LEU A 55 -61.94 107.70 -21.25
C LEU A 55 -60.93 107.40 -20.14
N GLU A 56 -60.96 108.16 -19.04
CA GLU A 56 -60.09 107.93 -17.89
C GLU A 56 -60.32 106.56 -17.24
N LEU A 57 -61.59 106.17 -17.03
CA LEU A 57 -61.93 104.86 -16.48
C LEU A 57 -61.56 103.72 -17.44
N THR A 58 -61.75 103.90 -18.75
CA THR A 58 -61.37 102.90 -19.76
C THR A 58 -59.86 102.66 -19.73
N GLU A 59 -59.06 103.73 -19.66
CA GLU A 59 -57.60 103.61 -19.56
C GLU A 59 -57.17 103.00 -18.22
N ALA A 60 -57.83 103.35 -17.11
CA ALA A 60 -57.57 102.74 -15.81
C ALA A 60 -57.84 101.23 -15.80
N ILE A 61 -58.95 100.78 -16.41
CA ILE A 61 -59.27 99.35 -16.59
C ILE A 61 -58.18 98.68 -17.42
N ARG A 62 -57.79 99.28 -18.55
CA ARG A 62 -56.73 98.75 -19.42
C ARG A 62 -55.40 98.57 -18.67
N ILE A 63 -55.03 99.51 -17.82
CA ILE A 63 -53.84 99.42 -16.97
C ILE A 63 -53.98 98.27 -15.95
N LYS A 64 -55.15 98.13 -15.30
CA LYS A 64 -55.39 97.05 -14.34
C LYS A 64 -55.45 95.66 -14.96
N ASP A 65 -55.97 95.54 -16.17
CA ASP A 65 -55.94 94.28 -16.91
C ASP A 65 -54.49 93.89 -17.25
N ALA A 66 -53.68 94.83 -17.71
CA ALA A 66 -52.26 94.59 -17.97
C ALA A 66 -51.46 94.23 -16.69
N GLU A 67 -51.76 94.88 -15.56
CA GLU A 67 -51.17 94.52 -14.26
C GLU A 67 -51.61 93.09 -13.84
N ALA A 68 -52.89 92.74 -14.01
CA ALA A 68 -53.39 91.41 -13.68
C ALA A 68 -52.75 90.31 -14.53
N GLU A 69 -52.60 90.55 -15.84
CA GLU A 69 -51.89 89.63 -16.75
C GLU A 69 -50.43 89.45 -16.33
N ALA A 70 -49.74 90.53 -15.92
CA ALA A 70 -48.38 90.46 -15.42
C ALA A 70 -48.28 89.62 -14.13
N TYR A 71 -49.19 89.82 -13.17
CA TYR A 71 -49.23 89.02 -11.94
C TYR A 71 -49.52 87.54 -12.22
N ILE A 72 -50.42 87.21 -13.15
CA ILE A 72 -50.70 85.83 -13.54
C ILE A 72 -49.42 85.18 -14.09
N SER A 73 -48.72 85.87 -14.99
CA SER A 73 -47.45 85.36 -15.55
C SER A 73 -46.39 85.15 -14.48
N GLU A 74 -46.27 86.06 -13.51
CA GLU A 74 -45.33 85.91 -12.39
C GLU A 74 -45.69 84.70 -11.49
N ILE A 75 -46.98 84.51 -11.19
CA ILE A 75 -47.46 83.37 -10.41
C ILE A 75 -47.15 82.04 -11.12
N GLU A 76 -47.36 81.97 -12.44
CA GLU A 76 -47.05 80.79 -13.24
C GLU A 76 -45.55 80.45 -13.20
N LEU A 77 -44.68 81.45 -13.37
CA LEU A 77 -43.22 81.27 -13.29
C LEU A 77 -42.77 80.78 -11.90
N VAL A 78 -43.32 81.34 -10.83
CA VAL A 78 -43.02 80.90 -9.46
C VAL A 78 -43.52 79.47 -9.23
N SER A 79 -44.73 79.14 -9.69
CA SER A 79 -45.32 77.79 -9.60
C SER A 79 -44.41 76.76 -10.29
N ASP A 80 -43.95 77.06 -11.49
CA ASP A 80 -43.08 76.16 -12.26
C ASP A 80 -41.68 76.05 -11.66
N SER A 81 -41.11 77.14 -11.13
CA SER A 81 -39.85 77.10 -10.38
C SER A 81 -39.96 76.20 -9.13
N VAL A 82 -41.05 76.30 -8.39
CA VAL A 82 -41.29 75.46 -7.20
C VAL A 82 -41.43 73.99 -7.59
N LYS A 83 -42.22 73.68 -8.62
CA LYS A 83 -42.35 72.31 -9.15
C LYS A 83 -40.99 71.75 -9.55
N MET A 84 -40.18 72.52 -10.28
CA MET A 84 -38.84 72.10 -10.71
C MET A 84 -37.90 71.85 -9.52
N LYS A 85 -37.95 72.70 -8.48
CA LYS A 85 -37.15 72.51 -7.28
C LYS A 85 -37.59 71.27 -6.49
N GLN A 86 -38.89 71.00 -6.43
CA GLN A 86 -39.44 69.82 -5.75
C GLN A 86 -39.05 68.53 -6.48
N THR A 87 -39.16 68.49 -7.81
CA THR A 87 -38.74 67.32 -8.60
C THR A 87 -37.23 67.11 -8.52
N TYR A 88 -36.43 68.17 -8.60
CA TYR A 88 -34.97 68.09 -8.40
C TYR A 88 -34.61 67.50 -7.03
N SER A 89 -35.26 67.97 -5.96
CA SER A 89 -35.03 67.45 -4.61
C SER A 89 -35.39 65.97 -4.49
N SER A 90 -36.50 65.53 -5.12
CA SER A 90 -36.89 64.11 -5.15
C SER A 90 -35.85 63.26 -5.89
N LEU A 91 -35.44 63.68 -7.08
CA LEU A 91 -34.43 62.98 -7.88
C LEU A 91 -33.07 62.91 -7.16
N LEU A 92 -32.70 63.96 -6.43
CA LEU A 92 -31.47 63.96 -5.64
C LEU A 92 -31.54 62.94 -4.50
N ALA A 93 -32.68 62.85 -3.79
CA ALA A 93 -32.90 61.85 -2.75
C ALA A 93 -32.85 60.42 -3.32
N GLU A 94 -33.49 60.18 -4.46
CA GLU A 94 -33.45 58.90 -5.17
C GLU A 94 -32.02 58.52 -5.60
N LYS A 95 -31.27 59.48 -6.18
CA LYS A 95 -29.86 59.29 -6.55
C LYS A 95 -29.02 58.89 -5.35
N GLN A 96 -29.19 59.57 -4.21
CA GLN A 96 -28.47 59.24 -2.97
C GLN A 96 -28.86 57.86 -2.42
N ALA A 97 -30.14 57.49 -2.47
CA ALA A 97 -30.60 56.18 -2.07
C ALA A 97 -30.00 55.06 -2.94
N LYS A 98 -29.96 55.27 -4.27
CA LYS A 98 -29.35 54.32 -5.21
C LYS A 98 -27.84 54.21 -5.01
N ALA A 99 -27.14 55.31 -4.73
CA ALA A 99 -25.72 55.28 -4.41
C ALA A 99 -25.43 54.43 -3.16
N LYS A 100 -26.24 54.56 -2.11
CA LYS A 100 -26.13 53.74 -0.90
C LYS A 100 -26.40 52.25 -1.17
N GLN A 101 -27.44 51.94 -1.96
CA GLN A 101 -27.73 50.57 -2.38
C GLN A 101 -26.56 49.96 -3.16
N LEU A 102 -25.97 50.71 -4.09
CA LEU A 102 -24.81 50.28 -4.87
C LEU A 102 -23.59 50.01 -3.99
N GLN A 103 -23.31 50.89 -3.02
CA GLN A 103 -22.23 50.69 -2.05
C GLN A 103 -22.43 49.41 -1.22
N GLN A 104 -23.66 49.16 -0.77
CA GLN A 104 -24.00 47.95 -0.03
C GLN A 104 -23.80 46.69 -0.88
N VAL A 105 -24.30 46.67 -2.11
CA VAL A 105 -24.11 45.53 -3.03
C VAL A 105 -22.62 45.30 -3.31
N ASN A 106 -21.84 46.36 -3.54
CA ASN A 106 -20.39 46.23 -3.76
C ASN A 106 -19.67 45.63 -2.54
N SER A 107 -19.99 46.07 -1.32
CA SER A 107 -19.40 45.48 -0.11
C SER A 107 -19.74 43.99 0.05
N SER A 108 -20.99 43.61 -0.28
CA SER A 108 -21.42 42.21 -0.28
C SER A 108 -20.68 41.40 -1.35
N LEU A 109 -20.54 41.94 -2.55
CA LEU A 109 -19.82 41.32 -3.66
C LEU A 109 -18.35 41.05 -3.29
N GLU A 110 -17.66 42.04 -2.70
CA GLU A 110 -16.27 41.88 -2.27
C GLU A 110 -16.13 40.82 -1.15
N SER A 111 -17.08 40.77 -0.21
CA SER A 111 -17.12 39.70 0.80
C SER A 111 -17.31 38.32 0.17
N GLN A 112 -18.18 38.18 -0.83
CA GLN A 112 -18.40 36.91 -1.52
C GLN A 112 -17.19 36.49 -2.35
N LYS A 113 -16.53 37.42 -3.05
CA LYS A 113 -15.27 37.14 -3.76
C LYS A 113 -14.19 36.61 -2.82
N ALA A 114 -14.03 37.22 -1.65
CA ALA A 114 -13.07 36.76 -0.64
C ALA A 114 -13.39 35.34 -0.14
N LYS A 115 -14.67 35.02 0.08
CA LYS A 115 -15.11 33.67 0.46
C LYS A 115 -14.84 32.63 -0.64
N ILE A 116 -15.12 32.98 -1.90
CA ILE A 116 -14.84 32.11 -3.05
C ILE A 116 -13.35 31.81 -3.12
N ALA A 117 -12.49 32.83 -3.08
CA ALA A 117 -11.03 32.65 -3.10
C ALA A 117 -10.54 31.77 -1.95
N HIS A 118 -11.11 31.93 -0.74
CA HIS A 118 -10.77 31.09 0.40
C HIS A 118 -11.14 29.61 0.18
N VAL A 119 -12.36 29.35 -0.31
CA VAL A 119 -12.82 27.97 -0.57
C VAL A 119 -12.02 27.34 -1.71
N GLU A 120 -11.67 28.09 -2.76
CA GLU A 120 -10.82 27.61 -3.85
C GLU A 120 -9.44 27.19 -3.34
N GLU A 121 -8.83 27.96 -2.43
CA GLU A 121 -7.54 27.63 -1.84
C GLU A 121 -7.62 26.39 -0.93
N GLN A 122 -8.67 26.29 -0.11
CA GLN A 122 -8.93 25.07 0.68
C GLN A 122 -9.09 23.84 -0.22
N MET A 123 -9.83 23.97 -1.32
CA MET A 123 -10.05 22.88 -2.27
C MET A 123 -8.74 22.44 -2.93
N LYS A 124 -7.86 23.38 -3.33
CA LYS A 124 -6.52 23.05 -3.84
C LYS A 124 -5.69 22.29 -2.81
N SER A 125 -5.71 22.71 -1.54
CA SER A 125 -5.03 22.01 -0.44
C SER A 125 -5.53 20.57 -0.28
N TYR A 126 -6.85 20.36 -0.29
CA TYR A 126 -7.43 19.02 -0.19
C TYR A 126 -7.07 18.14 -1.39
N LEU A 127 -7.09 18.68 -2.61
CA LEU A 127 -6.69 17.95 -3.81
C LEU A 127 -5.20 17.55 -3.75
N ALA A 128 -4.32 18.45 -3.31
CA ALA A 128 -2.90 18.16 -3.14
C ALA A 128 -2.68 17.05 -2.08
N GLN A 129 -3.39 17.11 -0.96
CA GLN A 129 -3.31 16.08 0.08
C GLN A 129 -3.82 14.73 -0.42
N ALA A 130 -4.96 14.69 -1.13
CA ALA A 130 -5.51 13.47 -1.70
C ALA A 130 -4.55 12.83 -2.73
N ALA A 131 -3.92 13.66 -3.58
CA ALA A 131 -2.92 13.19 -4.53
C ALA A 131 -1.70 12.59 -3.83
N LYS A 132 -1.20 13.25 -2.77
CA LYS A 132 -0.08 12.75 -1.96
C LYS A 132 -0.40 11.40 -1.31
N THR A 133 -1.54 11.29 -0.63
CA THR A 133 -1.97 10.05 0.02
C THR A 133 -2.22 8.92 -0.98
N SER A 134 -2.72 9.23 -2.18
CA SER A 134 -2.86 8.23 -3.25
C SER A 134 -1.50 7.64 -3.66
N VAL A 135 -0.47 8.48 -3.82
CA VAL A 135 0.89 8.04 -4.13
C VAL A 135 1.49 7.23 -2.98
N GLU A 136 1.32 7.67 -1.73
CA GLU A 136 1.78 6.94 -0.53
C GLU A 136 1.14 5.54 -0.45
N ASN A 137 -0.18 5.45 -0.65
CA ASN A 137 -0.90 4.17 -0.67
C ASN A 137 -0.38 3.23 -1.76
N ARG A 138 -0.07 3.76 -2.95
CA ARG A 138 0.54 2.98 -4.04
C ARG A 138 1.92 2.43 -3.65
N HIS A 139 2.76 3.24 -3.00
CA HIS A 139 4.06 2.77 -2.52
C HIS A 139 3.92 1.68 -1.45
N ILE A 140 3.01 1.87 -0.50
CA ILE A 140 2.72 0.86 0.53
C ILE A 140 2.25 -0.45 -0.11
N ALA A 141 1.37 -0.40 -1.10
CA ALA A 141 0.91 -1.59 -1.81
C ALA A 141 2.05 -2.33 -2.51
N ILE A 142 2.92 -1.61 -3.24
CA ILE A 142 4.11 -2.20 -3.90
C ILE A 142 5.04 -2.85 -2.88
N ASN A 143 5.31 -2.18 -1.76
CA ASN A 143 6.18 -2.71 -0.70
C ASN A 143 5.57 -3.95 -0.03
N LEU A 144 4.25 -3.95 0.17
CA LEU A 144 3.53 -5.10 0.72
C LEU A 144 3.62 -6.31 -0.21
N ASP A 145 3.44 -6.10 -1.52
CA ASP A 145 3.54 -7.18 -2.51
C ASP A 145 4.96 -7.73 -2.61
N LYS A 146 5.97 -6.86 -2.53
CA LYS A 146 7.38 -7.27 -2.44
C LYS A 146 7.63 -8.12 -1.18
N ALA A 147 7.20 -7.66 -0.02
CA ALA A 147 7.38 -8.38 1.23
C ALA A 147 6.66 -9.75 1.23
N LYS A 148 5.49 -9.85 0.59
CA LYS A 148 4.79 -11.14 0.41
C LYS A 148 5.57 -12.13 -0.45
N LEU A 149 6.21 -11.66 -1.52
CA LEU A 149 7.06 -12.52 -2.36
C LEU A 149 8.27 -13.04 -1.58
N GLU A 150 8.97 -12.16 -0.87
CA GLU A 150 10.12 -12.53 -0.03
C GLU A 150 9.73 -13.52 1.09
N LEU A 151 8.57 -13.31 1.71
CA LEU A 151 8.02 -14.24 2.70
C LEU A 151 7.75 -15.61 2.08
N GLY A 152 7.11 -15.66 0.90
CA GLY A 152 6.81 -16.91 0.22
C GLY A 152 8.06 -17.70 -0.18
N ASP A 153 9.14 -17.03 -0.54
CA ASP A 153 10.42 -17.68 -0.84
C ASP A 153 11.10 -18.20 0.43
N SER A 154 11.07 -17.41 1.51
CA SER A 154 11.56 -17.83 2.83
C SER A 154 10.79 -19.04 3.39
N GLU A 155 9.47 -19.10 3.17
CA GLU A 155 8.64 -20.25 3.58
C GLU A 155 9.01 -21.53 2.82
N LYS A 156 9.32 -21.43 1.52
CA LYS A 156 9.80 -22.57 0.72
C LYS A 156 11.16 -23.05 1.22
N GLU A 157 12.08 -22.12 1.50
CA GLU A 157 13.40 -22.43 2.05
C GLU A 157 13.30 -23.11 3.42
N LEU A 158 12.46 -22.57 4.32
CA LEU A 158 12.19 -23.18 5.62
C LEU A 158 11.64 -24.61 5.48
N LYS A 159 10.73 -24.84 4.53
CA LYS A 159 10.19 -26.18 4.27
C LYS A 159 11.28 -27.13 3.80
N TRP A 160 12.14 -26.71 2.89
CA TRP A 160 13.27 -27.51 2.41
C TRP A 160 14.25 -27.83 3.54
N LEU A 161 14.65 -26.84 4.34
CA LEU A 161 15.54 -27.00 5.50
C LEU A 161 14.96 -27.99 6.52
N LYS A 162 13.66 -27.91 6.82
CA LYS A 162 12.98 -28.87 7.70
C LYS A 162 13.08 -30.31 7.19
N SER A 163 12.87 -30.53 5.89
CA SER A 163 13.04 -31.86 5.29
C SER A 163 14.49 -32.33 5.32
N ALA A 164 15.47 -31.45 5.08
CA ALA A 164 16.88 -31.77 5.16
C ALA A 164 17.31 -32.16 6.58
N VAL A 165 16.78 -31.47 7.60
CA VAL A 165 16.99 -31.80 9.02
C VAL A 165 16.43 -33.19 9.34
N ASP A 166 15.19 -33.51 8.95
CA ASP A 166 14.58 -34.84 9.19
C ASP A 166 15.39 -35.99 8.58
N ILE A 167 15.92 -35.81 7.36
CA ILE A 167 16.80 -36.79 6.71
C ILE A 167 18.08 -36.97 7.52
N THR A 168 18.75 -35.87 7.86
CA THR A 168 20.02 -35.88 8.60
C THR A 168 19.85 -36.46 10.00
N GLU A 169 18.72 -36.19 10.66
CA GLU A 169 18.39 -36.70 11.99
C GLU A 169 18.16 -38.22 11.96
N LYS A 170 17.44 -38.73 10.95
CA LYS A 170 17.29 -40.18 10.72
C LYS A 170 18.62 -40.86 10.41
N GLU A 171 19.47 -40.24 9.61
CA GLU A 171 20.82 -40.76 9.34
C GLU A 171 21.69 -40.76 10.61
N HIS A 172 21.63 -39.69 11.40
CA HIS A 172 22.32 -39.62 12.68
C HIS A 172 21.87 -40.73 13.62
N GLN A 173 20.56 -40.97 13.75
CA GLN A 173 20.01 -42.04 14.58
C GLN A 173 20.48 -43.43 14.11
N ARG A 174 20.42 -43.71 12.81
CA ARG A 174 20.95 -44.96 12.25
C ARG A 174 22.45 -45.13 12.51
N ASN A 175 23.22 -44.06 12.40
CA ASN A 175 24.64 -44.08 12.69
C ASN A 175 24.92 -44.30 14.18
N GLN A 176 24.12 -43.73 15.08
CA GLN A 176 24.21 -44.01 16.52
C GLN A 176 23.94 -45.49 16.83
N GLU A 177 22.90 -46.08 16.24
CA GLU A 177 22.59 -47.51 16.37
C GLU A 177 23.75 -48.38 15.88
N ARG A 178 24.28 -48.11 14.68
CA ARG A 178 25.45 -48.82 14.14
C ARG A 178 26.69 -48.68 15.02
N ILE A 179 26.92 -47.51 15.61
CA ILE A 179 28.04 -47.30 16.55
C ILE A 179 27.86 -48.17 17.80
N LEU A 180 26.65 -48.28 18.34
CA LEU A 180 26.35 -49.14 19.49
C LEU A 180 26.56 -50.62 19.16
N ASP A 181 26.08 -51.07 18.00
CA ASP A 181 26.27 -52.45 17.53
C ASP A 181 27.76 -52.79 17.38
N LEU A 182 28.52 -51.91 16.69
CA LEU A 182 29.95 -52.09 16.49
C LEU A 182 30.73 -52.07 17.82
N LYS A 183 30.33 -51.25 18.79
CA LYS A 183 30.94 -51.25 20.13
C LYS A 183 30.70 -52.57 20.85
N THR A 184 29.48 -53.08 20.77
CA THR A 184 29.11 -54.36 21.40
C THR A 184 29.89 -55.52 20.78
N GLU A 185 30.00 -55.54 19.45
CA GLU A 185 30.76 -56.56 18.74
C GLU A 185 32.26 -56.49 19.05
N LEU A 186 32.82 -55.27 19.10
CA LEU A 186 34.21 -55.05 19.51
C LEU A 186 34.48 -55.56 20.94
N GLU A 187 33.53 -55.38 21.86
CA GLU A 187 33.65 -55.86 23.24
C GLU A 187 33.61 -57.40 23.30
N LYS A 188 32.75 -58.06 22.52
CA LYS A 188 32.73 -59.52 22.38
C LYS A 188 34.06 -60.05 21.84
N GLU A 189 34.51 -59.53 20.70
CA GLU A 189 35.78 -59.91 20.06
C GLU A 189 36.96 -59.70 21.01
N SER A 190 36.98 -58.58 21.76
CA SER A 190 38.04 -58.36 22.74
C SER A 190 37.99 -59.35 23.91
N ASN A 191 36.81 -59.81 24.33
CA ASN A 191 36.67 -60.81 25.39
C ASN A 191 37.04 -62.21 24.89
N GLU A 192 36.66 -62.56 23.67
CA GLU A 192 37.08 -63.80 23.02
C GLU A 192 38.59 -63.85 22.82
N ARG A 193 39.20 -62.76 22.34
CA ARG A 193 40.66 -62.64 22.27
C ARG A 193 41.33 -62.87 23.63
N LYS A 194 40.82 -62.28 24.72
CA LYS A 194 41.37 -62.50 26.07
C LYS A 194 41.30 -63.97 26.47
N LYS A 195 40.18 -64.66 26.23
CA LYS A 195 40.03 -66.10 26.53
C LYS A 195 41.03 -66.93 25.72
N LEU A 196 41.17 -66.65 24.42
CA LEU A 196 42.13 -67.34 23.57
C LEU A 196 43.58 -67.07 23.98
N GLU A 197 43.90 -65.86 24.42
CA GLU A 197 45.22 -65.51 24.98
C GLU A 197 45.50 -66.28 26.29
N GLU A 198 44.50 -66.40 27.17
CA GLU A 198 44.58 -67.21 28.40
C GLU A 198 44.78 -68.70 28.08
N GLU A 199 43.96 -69.27 27.19
CA GLU A 199 44.09 -70.66 26.73
C GLU A 199 45.46 -70.93 26.08
N TYR A 200 45.95 -69.99 25.27
CA TYR A 200 47.28 -70.10 24.65
C TYR A 200 48.40 -70.13 25.69
N GLU A 201 48.36 -69.26 26.70
CA GLU A 201 49.37 -69.26 27.76
C GLU A 201 49.29 -70.51 28.64
N ASP A 202 48.11 -71.05 28.90
CA ASP A 202 47.97 -72.31 29.65
C ASP A 202 48.48 -73.52 28.85
N LEU A 203 48.14 -73.62 27.57
CA LEU A 203 48.67 -74.68 26.70
C LEU A 203 50.20 -74.57 26.56
N LYS A 204 50.73 -73.35 26.48
CA LYS A 204 52.17 -73.09 26.44
C LYS A 204 52.87 -73.51 27.73
N LYS A 205 52.27 -73.28 28.91
CA LYS A 205 52.78 -73.82 30.18
C LYS A 205 52.74 -75.34 30.19
N GLU A 206 51.64 -75.96 29.74
CA GLU A 206 51.51 -77.42 29.68
C GLU A 206 52.57 -78.04 28.78
N VAL A 207 52.87 -77.43 27.63
CA VAL A 207 53.98 -77.82 26.76
C VAL A 207 55.34 -77.66 27.45
N MET A 208 55.54 -76.63 28.27
CA MET A 208 56.76 -76.48 29.07
C MET A 208 56.86 -77.49 30.23
N GLU A 209 55.73 -77.90 30.82
CA GLU A 209 55.65 -78.87 31.93
C GLU A 209 55.77 -80.32 31.46
N LEU A 210 55.44 -80.61 30.19
CA LEU A 210 55.83 -81.83 29.50
C LEU A 210 57.36 -81.85 29.36
N SER A 211 58.03 -82.29 30.43
CA SER A 211 59.48 -82.19 30.55
C SER A 211 60.17 -82.93 29.38
N PRO A 212 61.18 -82.30 28.75
CA PRO A 212 62.02 -82.95 27.75
C PRO A 212 62.57 -84.29 28.27
N GLU A 213 62.86 -84.38 29.57
CA GLU A 213 63.37 -85.59 30.20
C GLU A 213 62.41 -86.78 30.09
N ARG A 214 61.09 -86.54 30.10
CA ARG A 214 60.08 -87.62 29.98
C ARG A 214 59.98 -88.17 28.55
N GLN A 215 60.13 -87.30 27.55
CA GLN A 215 60.18 -87.72 26.14
C GLN A 215 61.49 -88.46 25.82
N GLU A 216 62.60 -87.99 26.37
CA GLU A 216 63.93 -88.55 26.14
C GLU A 216 64.10 -89.94 26.80
N LEU A 217 63.53 -90.14 28.00
CA LEU A 217 63.49 -91.45 28.67
C LEU A 217 62.63 -92.50 27.95
N ALA A 218 61.56 -92.08 27.27
CA ALA A 218 60.70 -92.99 26.51
C ALA A 218 61.38 -93.47 25.22
N ILE A 219 62.13 -92.59 24.55
CA ILE A 219 62.91 -92.92 23.35
C ILE A 219 64.06 -93.86 23.69
N GLN A 220 64.83 -93.58 24.76
CA GLN A 220 65.96 -94.42 25.18
C GLN A 220 65.54 -95.86 25.51
N LYS A 221 64.40 -96.07 26.19
CA LYS A 221 63.89 -97.41 26.49
C LYS A 221 63.57 -98.23 25.25
N LEU A 222 62.92 -97.60 24.26
CA LEU A 222 62.58 -98.27 23.00
C LEU A 222 63.83 -98.62 22.18
N GLU A 223 64.87 -97.79 22.21
CA GLU A 223 66.14 -98.07 21.52
C GLU A 223 66.91 -99.24 22.16
N GLU A 224 66.88 -99.35 23.48
CA GLU A 224 67.54 -100.43 24.22
C GLU A 224 66.87 -101.80 23.95
N GLU A 225 65.53 -101.84 23.94
CA GLU A 225 64.77 -103.05 23.60
C GLU A 225 65.03 -103.53 22.15
N ILE A 226 65.13 -102.60 21.19
CA ILE A 226 65.47 -102.93 19.79
C ILE A 226 66.89 -103.50 19.70
N LYS A 227 67.83 -102.98 20.49
CA LYS A 227 69.23 -103.44 20.51
C LYS A 227 69.33 -104.87 21.04
N GLU A 228 68.60 -105.21 22.10
CA GLU A 228 68.55 -106.57 22.65
C GLU A 228 67.95 -107.57 21.66
N CYS A 229 66.83 -107.22 21.02
CA CYS A 229 66.20 -108.07 20.00
C CYS A 229 67.14 -108.35 18.82
N LYS A 230 67.87 -107.33 18.34
CA LYS A 230 68.86 -107.49 17.26
C LYS A 230 70.03 -108.38 17.65
N ALA A 231 70.45 -108.40 18.92
CA ALA A 231 71.56 -109.23 19.38
C ALA A 231 71.21 -110.73 19.36
N ILE A 232 69.97 -111.10 19.70
CA ILE A 232 69.49 -112.50 19.73
C ILE A 232 69.55 -113.15 18.33
N LEU A 233 69.33 -112.37 17.27
CA LEU A 233 69.33 -112.85 15.89
C LEU A 233 70.73 -113.12 15.32
N LYS A 234 71.79 -112.67 15.99
CA LYS A 234 73.17 -112.90 15.56
C LYS A 234 73.64 -114.32 15.89
N CYS A 235 74.50 -114.86 15.03
CA CYS A 235 75.11 -116.18 15.16
C CYS A 235 76.00 -116.25 16.40
N GLY A 236 75.77 -117.24 17.27
CA GLY A 236 76.56 -117.41 18.50
C GLY A 236 78.02 -117.86 18.32
N VAL A 237 78.53 -117.94 17.08
CA VAL A 237 79.94 -118.28 16.79
C VAL A 237 80.73 -117.04 16.41
N CYS A 238 80.19 -116.19 15.54
CA CYS A 238 80.86 -114.94 15.15
C CYS A 238 80.29 -113.69 15.82
N PHE A 239 79.13 -113.78 16.48
CA PHE A 239 78.39 -112.68 17.12
C PHE A 239 78.10 -111.48 16.21
N ASP A 240 78.13 -111.71 14.90
CA ASP A 240 78.12 -110.66 13.90
C ASP A 240 77.02 -110.90 12.85
N ARG A 241 77.13 -112.02 12.14
CA ARG A 241 76.19 -112.40 11.07
C ARG A 241 74.89 -112.97 11.62
N PRO A 242 73.76 -112.82 10.91
CA PRO A 242 72.50 -113.44 11.31
C PRO A 242 72.60 -114.97 11.30
N LYS A 243 71.70 -115.60 12.04
CA LYS A 243 71.49 -117.06 12.00
C LYS A 243 70.78 -117.41 10.68
N GLU A 244 71.42 -118.21 9.84
CA GLU A 244 70.98 -118.53 8.45
C GLU A 244 70.93 -120.04 8.18
N VAL A 245 71.57 -120.84 9.02
CA VAL A 245 71.57 -122.30 8.88
C VAL A 245 71.22 -122.95 10.21
N VAL A 246 70.56 -124.10 10.12
CA VAL A 246 70.24 -124.96 11.25
C VAL A 246 70.92 -126.30 11.07
N ILE A 247 71.52 -126.81 12.15
CA ILE A 247 72.02 -128.18 12.19
C ILE A 247 70.85 -129.08 12.61
N THR A 248 70.25 -129.78 11.65
CA THR A 248 69.02 -130.58 11.82
C THR A 248 69.10 -131.69 12.87
N LYS A 249 70.31 -132.10 13.29
CA LYS A 249 70.51 -133.09 14.36
C LYS A 249 70.30 -132.52 15.76
N CYS A 250 70.43 -131.20 15.94
CA CYS A 250 70.33 -130.56 17.27
C CYS A 250 69.58 -129.23 17.27
N PHE A 251 69.09 -128.78 16.10
CA PHE A 251 68.32 -127.56 15.87
C PHE A 251 68.99 -126.25 16.30
N HIS A 252 70.30 -126.25 16.56
CA HIS A 252 71.03 -125.01 16.80
C HIS A 252 71.27 -124.24 15.50
N LEU A 253 71.03 -122.92 15.57
CA LEU A 253 71.14 -122.01 14.44
C LEU A 253 72.41 -121.16 14.50
N PHE A 254 73.03 -120.98 13.34
CA PHE A 254 74.26 -120.22 13.16
C PHE A 254 74.27 -119.57 11.77
N CYS A 255 75.24 -118.70 11.47
CA CYS A 255 75.43 -118.23 10.10
C CYS A 255 76.04 -119.34 9.25
N ASN A 256 75.71 -119.37 7.96
CA ASN A 256 76.22 -120.38 7.04
C ASN A 256 77.77 -120.45 7.05
N PRO A 257 78.51 -119.32 6.99
CA PRO A 257 79.98 -119.36 6.93
C PRO A 257 80.65 -120.04 8.12
N CYS A 258 80.10 -119.89 9.33
CA CYS A 258 80.69 -120.50 10.53
C CYS A 258 80.53 -122.02 10.54
N ILE A 259 79.40 -122.52 10.02
CA ILE A 259 79.15 -123.96 9.96
C ILE A 259 79.89 -124.60 8.79
N GLN A 260 79.95 -123.95 7.63
CA GLN A 260 80.78 -124.44 6.50
C GLN A 260 82.25 -124.54 6.91
N ARG A 261 82.80 -123.52 7.58
CA ARG A 261 84.19 -123.57 8.07
C ARG A 261 84.44 -124.76 9.00
N ASN A 262 83.53 -125.07 9.92
CA ASN A 262 83.67 -126.23 10.80
C ASN A 262 83.67 -127.56 10.02
N LEU A 263 82.88 -127.66 8.96
CA LEU A 263 82.85 -128.83 8.09
C LEU A 263 84.14 -128.96 7.26
N GLU A 264 84.67 -127.85 6.75
CA GLU A 264 85.92 -127.78 5.98
C GLU A 264 87.13 -128.24 6.81
N ILE A 265 87.27 -127.74 8.04
CA ILE A 265 88.36 -128.15 8.96
C ILE A 265 88.12 -129.53 9.59
N ARG A 266 87.09 -130.26 9.13
CA ARG A 266 86.66 -131.58 9.62
C ARG A 266 86.30 -131.62 11.11
N HIS A 267 86.01 -130.47 11.71
CA HIS A 267 85.54 -130.35 13.08
C HIS A 267 84.02 -130.55 13.13
N ARG A 268 83.60 -131.80 12.84
CA ARG A 268 82.21 -132.26 12.66
C ARG A 268 81.42 -132.38 13.97
N LYS A 269 81.43 -131.33 14.80
CA LYS A 269 80.66 -131.18 16.04
C LYS A 269 80.00 -129.81 16.09
N CYS A 270 78.72 -129.76 16.45
CA CYS A 270 77.94 -128.53 16.55
C CYS A 270 78.62 -127.54 17.52
N PRO A 271 78.85 -126.26 17.14
CA PRO A 271 79.43 -125.27 18.05
C PRO A 271 78.63 -125.05 19.33
N GLY A 272 77.30 -125.21 19.27
CA GLY A 272 76.42 -124.93 20.42
C GLY A 272 76.34 -126.06 21.43
N CYS A 273 76.38 -127.32 20.99
CA CYS A 273 76.12 -128.47 21.87
C CYS A 273 77.05 -129.67 21.66
N GLY A 274 78.01 -129.58 20.73
CA GLY A 274 78.98 -130.64 20.47
C GLY A 274 78.43 -131.87 19.73
N THR A 275 77.12 -131.93 19.43
CA THR A 275 76.51 -133.05 18.68
C THR A 275 77.18 -133.21 17.32
N PRO A 276 77.62 -134.42 16.94
CA PRO A 276 78.28 -134.63 15.67
C PRO A 276 77.33 -134.41 14.49
N PHE A 277 77.81 -133.75 13.44
CA PHE A 277 77.01 -133.43 12.25
C PHE A 277 77.87 -133.47 10.97
N GLY A 278 77.25 -133.82 9.83
CA GLY A 278 77.87 -133.77 8.50
C GLY A 278 77.22 -132.72 7.60
N GLN A 279 77.72 -132.59 6.35
CA GLN A 279 77.17 -131.64 5.36
C GLN A 279 75.66 -131.83 5.16
N ASN A 280 75.20 -133.09 5.12
CA ASN A 280 73.80 -133.43 4.91
C ASN A 280 72.87 -133.02 6.06
N ASP A 281 73.45 -132.71 7.23
CA ASP A 281 72.69 -132.32 8.42
C ASP A 281 72.52 -130.80 8.54
N VAL A 282 73.09 -130.01 7.61
CA VAL A 282 72.97 -128.54 7.58
C VAL A 282 71.89 -128.15 6.58
N ARG A 283 70.88 -127.41 7.05
CA ARG A 283 69.82 -126.82 6.21
C ARG A 283 69.83 -125.31 6.35
N GLU A 284 69.55 -124.59 5.27
CA GLU A 284 69.32 -123.15 5.32
C GLU A 284 67.95 -122.84 5.94
N VAL A 285 67.88 -121.72 6.66
CA VAL A 285 66.70 -121.14 7.31
C VAL A 285 66.72 -119.62 7.16
N ASN A 286 65.58 -119.05 6.79
CA ASN A 286 65.39 -117.60 6.76
C ASN A 286 64.63 -117.18 8.03
N ILE A 287 65.19 -116.24 8.79
CA ILE A 287 64.64 -115.70 10.06
C ILE A 287 64.35 -114.22 9.88
#